data_AF-A0A7J6WKS4-F1
#
_entry.id   AF-A0A7J6WKS4-F1
#
_cell.length_a   1.000
_cell.length_b   1.000
_cell.length_c   1.000
_cell.angle_alpha   90.00
_cell.angle_beta   90.00
_cell.angle_gamma   90.00
#
_symmetry.space_group_name_H-M   'P 1'
#
loop_
_entity.id
_entity.type
_entity.pdbx_description
1 polymer ?
#
loop_
_entity_poly.entity_id
_entity_poly.type
_entity_poly.pdbx_seq_one_letter_code
_entity_poly.pdbx_strand_id
1 'polypeptide(L)' 'MAKVDGLSNQVGKLTEAFVDDAFVEKLYSEVLGMEGFDMAFLEKAFDYLVAHQLEGKKFMVRRLEMRKEWLQTFASTLD' A
#
# COMPACT_ATOMS: atom_id res chain seq x y z
N MET A 1 11.28 29.91 17.23
CA MET A 1 11.22 28.46 16.95
C MET A 1 10.02 28.02 16.08
N ALA A 2 9.14 28.91 15.60
CA ALA A 2 7.91 28.54 14.88
C ALA A 2 8.04 28.07 13.41
N LYS A 3 9.26 27.91 12.87
CA LYS A 3 9.47 27.63 11.44
C LYS A 3 9.60 26.13 11.12
N VAL A 4 9.87 25.30 12.12
CA VAL A 4 10.07 23.84 11.94
C VAL A 4 8.73 23.10 11.99
N ASP A 5 7.79 23.53 12.83
CA ASP A 5 6.46 22.88 12.97
C ASP A 5 5.57 23.05 11.73
N GLY A 6 5.73 24.16 10.99
CA GLY A 6 4.97 24.42 9.77
C GLY A 6 5.37 23.54 8.58
N LEU A 7 6.64 23.15 8.50
CA LEU A 7 7.15 22.26 7.45
C LEU A 7 6.71 20.81 7.65
N SER A 8 6.69 20.33 8.90
CA SER A 8 6.25 18.96 9.21
C SER A 8 4.77 18.74 8.84
N ASN A 9 3.91 19.74 9.07
CA ASN A 9 2.50 19.69 8.70
C ASN A 9 2.25 19.81 7.18
N GLN A 10 3.13 20.48 6.43
CA GLN A 10 3.01 20.55 4.96
C GLN A 10 3.50 19.26 4.29
N VAL A 11 4.56 18.64 4.80
CA VAL A 11 5.06 17.35 4.29
C VAL A 11 4.03 16.24 4.50
N GLY A 12 3.36 16.19 5.66
CA GLY A 12 2.27 15.23 5.93
C GLY A 12 1.02 15.41 5.05
N LYS A 13 0.73 16.65 4.60
CA LYS A 13 -0.36 16.92 3.65
C LYS A 13 0.02 16.69 2.19
N LEU A 14 1.29 16.82 1.84
CA LEU A 14 1.78 16.49 0.50
C LEU A 14 1.77 14.98 0.26
N THR A 15 2.00 14.15 1.28
CA THR A 15 1.92 12.69 1.15
C THR A 15 0.52 12.18 0.80
N GLU A 16 -0.54 12.83 1.31
CA GLU A 16 -1.93 12.51 0.95
C GLU A 16 -2.31 13.00 -0.45
N ALA A 17 -1.73 14.13 -0.90
CA ALA A 17 -2.07 14.77 -2.17
C ALA A 17 -1.43 14.14 -3.43
N PHE A 18 -0.54 13.15 -3.28
CA PHE A 18 0.14 12.49 -4.41
C PHE A 18 -0.10 10.98 -4.46
N VAL A 19 -1.18 10.47 -3.87
CA VAL A 19 -1.64 9.13 -4.27
C VAL A 19 -2.27 9.30 -5.65
N ASP A 20 -1.56 8.86 -6.68
CA ASP A 20 -2.07 8.85 -8.05
C ASP A 20 -3.28 7.92 -8.12
N ASP A 21 -4.47 8.46 -8.38
CA ASP A 21 -5.72 7.69 -8.45
C ASP A 21 -5.59 6.47 -9.39
N ALA A 22 -4.87 6.64 -10.52
CA ALA A 22 -4.63 5.54 -11.45
C ALA A 22 -3.72 4.44 -10.85
N PHE A 23 -2.78 4.82 -9.98
CA PHE A 23 -1.99 3.85 -9.22
C PHE A 23 -2.85 3.10 -8.21
N VAL A 24 -3.76 3.79 -7.50
CA VAL A 24 -4.66 3.18 -6.51
C VAL A 24 -5.59 2.18 -7.17
N GLU A 25 -6.26 2.56 -8.26
CA GLU A 25 -7.17 1.67 -9.00
C GLU A 25 -6.45 0.42 -9.53
N LYS A 26 -5.23 0.60 -10.05
CA LYS A 26 -4.43 -0.53 -10.53
C LYS A 26 -3.97 -1.42 -9.39
N LEU A 27 -3.54 -0.84 -8.27
CA LEU A 27 -3.13 -1.60 -7.08
C LEU A 27 -4.31 -2.39 -6.51
N TYR A 28 -5.49 -1.80 -6.45
CA TYR A 28 -6.73 -2.47 -6.01
C TYR A 28 -7.00 -3.72 -6.85
N SER A 29 -7.00 -3.55 -8.18
CA SER A 29 -7.27 -4.66 -9.11
C SER A 29 -6.24 -5.79 -8.99
N GLU A 30 -4.96 -5.45 -8.85
CA GLU A 30 -3.87 -6.43 -8.74
C GLU A 30 -3.85 -7.14 -7.38
N VAL A 31 -4.20 -6.46 -6.27
CA VAL A 31 -4.26 -7.06 -4.94
C VAL A 31 -5.49 -7.95 -4.80
N LEU A 32 -6.68 -7.47 -5.17
CA LEU A 32 -7.91 -8.25 -5.05
C LEU A 32 -7.99 -9.38 -6.08
N GLY A 33 -7.21 -9.31 -7.16
CA GLY A 33 -7.06 -10.41 -8.13
C GLY A 33 -6.17 -11.56 -7.66
N MET A 34 -5.57 -11.48 -6.47
CA MET A 34 -4.69 -12.52 -5.95
C MET A 34 -5.49 -13.74 -5.48
N GLU A 35 -5.37 -14.84 -6.22
CA GLU A 35 -6.01 -16.11 -5.87
C GLU A 35 -5.38 -16.76 -4.62
N GLY A 36 -6.19 -17.50 -3.87
CA GLY A 36 -5.76 -18.27 -2.70
C GLY A 36 -5.77 -17.50 -1.38
N PHE A 37 -6.31 -16.27 -1.37
CA PHE A 37 -6.47 -15.44 -0.18
C PHE A 37 -7.93 -15.01 0.00
N ASP A 38 -8.33 -14.77 1.24
CA ASP A 38 -9.66 -14.24 1.55
C ASP A 38 -9.79 -12.77 1.16
N MET A 39 -10.96 -12.36 0.67
CA MET A 39 -11.21 -11.00 0.19
C MET A 39 -11.02 -9.95 1.30
N ALA A 40 -11.47 -10.22 2.53
CA ALA A 40 -11.31 -9.28 3.64
C ALA A 40 -9.84 -9.13 4.05
N PHE A 41 -9.03 -10.17 3.86
CA PHE A 41 -7.57 -10.06 4.01
C PHE A 41 -6.95 -9.21 2.90
N LEU A 42 -7.37 -9.40 1.64
CA LEU A 42 -6.85 -8.63 0.50
C LEU A 42 -7.20 -7.14 0.60
N GLU A 43 -8.39 -6.79 1.10
CA GLU A 43 -8.77 -5.40 1.39
C GLU A 43 -7.84 -4.77 2.43
N LYS A 44 -7.52 -5.48 3.52
CA LYS A 44 -6.55 -5.01 4.53
C LYS A 44 -5.15 -4.83 3.96
N ALA A 45 -4.72 -5.75 3.10
CA ALA A 45 -3.44 -5.66 2.43
C ALA A 45 -3.39 -4.46 1.48
N PHE A 46 -4.47 -4.21 0.74
CA PHE A 46 -4.62 -3.03 -0.10
C PHE A 46 -4.52 -1.73 0.71
N ASP A 47 -5.30 -1.61 1.80
CA ASP A 47 -5.27 -0.44 2.68
C ASP A 47 -3.85 -0.17 3.21
N TYR A 48 -3.15 -1.23 3.63
CA TYR A 48 -1.75 -1.13 4.05
C TYR A 48 -0.84 -0.64 2.92
N LEU A 49 -0.94 -1.19 1.71
CA LEU A 49 -0.08 -0.83 0.59
C LEU A 49 -0.34 0.60 0.07
N VAL A 50 -1.59 1.08 0.15
CA VAL A 50 -1.95 2.48 -0.15
C VAL A 50 -1.33 3.42 0.89
N ALA A 51 -1.46 3.10 2.18
CA ALA A 51 -0.83 3.87 3.25
C ALA A 51 0.71 3.86 3.16
N HIS A 52 1.29 2.78 2.63
CA HIS A 52 2.73 2.60 2.43
C HIS A 52 3.09 2.60 0.94
N GLN A 53 2.87 3.72 0.25
CA GLN A 53 3.01 3.83 -1.21
C GLN A 53 4.27 3.19 -1.81
N LEU A 54 5.43 3.32 -1.16
CA LEU A 54 6.67 2.71 -1.67
C LEU A 54 6.57 1.18 -1.69
N GLU A 55 5.96 0.59 -0.67
CA GLU A 55 5.72 -0.85 -0.58
C GLU A 55 4.65 -1.28 -1.60
N GLY A 56 3.59 -0.49 -1.79
CA GLY A 56 2.63 -0.64 -2.90
C GLY A 56 3.31 -0.66 -4.27
N LYS A 57 4.21 0.30 -4.53
CA LYS A 57 4.97 0.35 -5.79
C LYS A 57 5.87 -0.87 -5.96
N LYS A 58 6.55 -1.32 -4.90
CA LYS A 58 7.36 -2.55 -4.93
C LYS A 58 6.50 -3.79 -5.19
N PHE A 59 5.31 -3.87 -4.59
CA PHE A 59 4.37 -4.96 -4.82
C PHE A 59 4.00 -5.07 -6.31
N MET A 60 3.70 -3.93 -6.93
CA MET A 60 3.31 -3.86 -8.35
C MET A 60 4.41 -4.27 -9.33
N VAL A 61 5.69 -3.97 -9.04
CA VAL A 61 6.80 -4.37 -9.93
C VAL A 61 7.26 -5.82 -9.74
N ARG A 62 6.91 -6.45 -8.61
CA ARG A 62 7.24 -7.84 -8.32
C ARG A 62 6.42 -8.78 -9.22
N ARG A 63 7.01 -9.94 -9.53
CA ARG A 63 6.29 -11.05 -10.18
C ARG A 63 5.28 -11.70 -9.24
N LEU A 64 4.31 -12.41 -9.80
CA LEU A 64 3.20 -13.02 -9.07
C LEU A 64 3.63 -13.79 -7.81
N GLU A 65 4.65 -14.65 -7.88
CA GLU A 65 5.04 -15.45 -6.72
C GLU A 65 5.62 -14.63 -5.58
N MET A 66 6.34 -13.55 -5.89
CA MET A 66 6.85 -12.64 -4.87
C MET A 66 5.74 -11.78 -4.25
N ARG A 67 4.65 -11.55 -4.98
CA ARG A 67 3.45 -10.91 -4.42
C ARG A 67 2.71 -11.85 -3.48
N LYS A 68 2.60 -13.14 -3.83
CA LYS A 68 2.05 -14.17 -2.92
C LYS A 68 2.89 -14.31 -1.65
N GLU A 69 4.21 -14.41 -1.78
CA GLU A 69 5.13 -14.45 -0.62
C GLU A 69 4.97 -13.21 0.27
N TRP A 70 4.82 -12.03 -0.34
CA TRP A 70 4.58 -10.80 0.41
C TRP A 70 3.27 -10.86 1.18
N LEU A 71 2.17 -11.31 0.57
CA LEU A 71 0.87 -11.47 1.23
C LEU A 71 0.92 -12.51 2.37
N GLN A 72 1.59 -13.64 2.15
CA GLN A 72 1.79 -14.64 3.21
C GLN A 72 2.57 -14.06 4.40
N THR A 73 3.60 -13.27 4.12
CA THR A 73 4.37 -12.59 5.17
C THR A 73 3.51 -11.54 5.88
N PHE A 74 2.74 -10.75 5.14
CA PHE A 74 1.84 -9.75 5.71
C PHE A 74 0.78 -10.39 6.61
N ALA A 75 0.21 -11.54 6.23
CA ALA A 75 -0.72 -12.29 7.06
C ALA A 75 -0.14 -12.62 8.44
N SER A 76 1.13 -13.01 8.52
CA SER A 76 1.80 -13.28 9.80
C SER A 76 2.02 -12.05 10.69
N THR A 77 1.81 -10.84 10.18
CA THR A 77 1.89 -9.59 10.95
C THR A 77 0.54 -9.14 11.53
N LEU A 78 -0.55 -9.81 11.15
CA LEU A 78 -1.91 -9.52 11.60
C LEU A 78 -2.37 -10.40 12.77
N ASP A 79 -1.58 -11.43 13.12
CA ASP A 79 -1.79 -12.33 14.27
C ASP A 79 -1.23 -11.77 15.58
#